data_AF-B3XMK8-F1
#
_entry.id   AF-B3XMK8-F1
#
_cell.length_a   1.000
_cell.length_b   1.000
_cell.length_c   1.000
_cell.angle_alpha   90.00
_cell.angle_beta   90.00
_cell.angle_gamma   90.00
#
_symmetry.space_group_name_H-M   'P 1'
#
loop_
_entity.id
_entity.type
_entity.pdbx_description
1 polymer ?
#
loop_
_entity_poly.entity_id
_entity_poly.type
_entity_poly.pdbx_seq_one_letter_code
_entity_poly.pdbx_strand_id
1 'polypeptide(L)' 'MHEAREKYDTYPKLVVPEFAHITYMGDAGQNNEDVISEAPYDGITDDIREERYFDENYRRINK' A
#
# COMPACT_ATOMS: atom_id res chain seq x y z
N MET A 1 14.78 9.25 7.57
CA MET A 1 15.37 8.32 6.57
C MET A 1 16.80 8.72 6.19
N HIS A 2 17.07 9.98 5.85
CA HIS A 2 18.41 10.43 5.42
C HIS A 2 19.50 10.29 6.49
N GLU A 3 19.27 10.74 7.72
CA GLU A 3 20.25 10.60 8.81
C GLU A 3 20.59 9.12 9.11
N ALA A 4 19.59 8.24 9.10
CA ALA A 4 19.77 6.82 9.40
C ALA A 4 20.63 6.11 8.34
N ARG A 5 20.45 6.41 7.04
CA ARG A 5 21.25 5.79 5.98
C ARG A 5 22.71 6.28 5.94
N GLU A 6 23.03 7.40 6.59
CA GLU A 6 24.39 7.93 6.72
C GLU A 6 25.08 7.44 8.01
N LYS A 7 24.30 7.23 9.08
CA LYS A 7 24.82 6.80 10.39
C LYS A 7 25.20 5.32 10.46
N TYR A 8 24.46 4.44 9.77
CA TYR A 8 24.60 2.99 9.92
C TYR A 8 25.19 2.33 8.66
N ASP A 9 25.71 1.11 8.82
CA ASP A 9 26.39 0.39 7.76
C ASP A 9 25.47 0.10 6.57
N THR A 10 26.01 0.31 5.37
CA THR A 10 25.29 0.14 4.10
C THR A 10 25.53 -1.24 3.47
N TYR A 11 26.60 -1.94 3.88
CA TYR A 11 27.04 -3.22 3.32
C TYR A 11 27.39 -4.23 4.42
N PRO A 12 27.20 -5.54 4.18
CA PRO A 12 26.66 -6.15 2.95
C PRO A 12 25.15 -5.89 2.78
N LYS A 13 24.67 -5.91 1.53
CA LYS A 13 23.24 -5.76 1.23
C LYS A 13 22.49 -7.06 1.54
N LEU A 14 21.28 -6.93 2.08
CA LEU A 14 20.30 -8.00 2.07
C LEU A 14 19.60 -8.02 0.70
N VAL A 15 19.81 -9.09 -0.07
CA VAL A 15 19.20 -9.28 -1.39
C VAL A 15 18.05 -10.28 -1.27
N VAL A 16 16.85 -9.90 -1.74
CA VAL A 16 15.63 -10.71 -1.62
C VAL A 16 15.00 -10.92 -3.01
N PRO A 17 15.23 -12.06 -3.69
CA PRO A 17 14.64 -12.38 -4.99
C PRO A 17 13.38 -13.26 -4.84
N GLU A 18 12.20 -12.66 -4.92
CA GLU A 18 10.92 -13.35 -4.76
C GLU A 18 9.90 -12.99 -5.85
N PHE A 19 9.06 -13.96 -6.22
CA PHE A 19 7.86 -13.73 -7.03
C PHE A 19 6.63 -13.57 -6.13
N ALA A 20 5.60 -12.87 -6.62
CA ALA A 20 4.32 -12.75 -5.94
C ALA A 20 3.15 -12.91 -6.92
N HIS A 21 2.02 -13.38 -6.40
CA HIS A 21 0.76 -13.41 -7.15
C HIS A 21 -0.07 -12.16 -6.84
N ILE A 22 -0.61 -11.54 -7.88
CA ILE A 22 -1.56 -10.43 -7.73
C ILE A 22 -2.88 -11.00 -7.22
N THR A 23 -3.35 -10.52 -6.07
CA THR A 23 -4.60 -10.97 -5.43
C THR A 23 -5.75 -9.97 -5.55
N TYR A 24 -5.49 -8.78 -6.09
CA TYR A 24 -6.49 -7.73 -6.32
C TYR A 24 -6.00 -6.73 -7.38
N MET A 25 -6.93 -6.21 -8.20
CA MET A 25 -6.71 -5.11 -9.14
C MET A 25 -7.97 -4.24 -9.17
N GLY A 26 -7.81 -2.92 -9.00
CA GLY A 26 -8.89 -1.94 -9.11
C GLY A 26 -8.45 -0.72 -9.94
N ASP A 27 -9.38 -0.14 -10.70
CA ASP A 27 -9.14 1.07 -11.50
C ASP A 27 -9.46 2.32 -10.67
N ALA A 28 -8.41 2.90 -10.07
CA ALA A 28 -8.54 4.05 -9.19
C ALA A 28 -8.46 5.41 -9.90
N GLY A 29 -8.22 5.42 -11.22
CA GLY A 29 -7.80 6.60 -11.96
C GLY A 29 -6.40 7.12 -11.57
N GLN A 30 -5.97 8.22 -12.19
CA GLN A 30 -4.71 8.89 -11.86
C GLN A 30 -4.90 9.96 -10.78
N ASN A 31 -3.89 10.17 -9.93
CA ASN A 31 -3.87 11.22 -8.90
C ASN A 31 -5.03 11.13 -7.89
N ASN A 32 -5.43 9.91 -7.53
CA ASN A 32 -6.43 9.70 -6.48
C ASN A 32 -5.77 9.63 -5.11
N GLU A 33 -5.78 10.76 -4.40
CA GLU A 33 -5.18 10.92 -3.07
C GLU A 33 -5.83 10.07 -1.97
N ASP A 34 -6.93 9.37 -2.24
CA ASP A 34 -7.60 8.53 -1.23
C ASP A 34 -7.11 7.07 -1.23
N VAL A 35 -6.41 6.61 -2.29
CA VAL A 35 -6.03 5.19 -2.47
C VAL A 35 -5.14 4.68 -1.34
N ILE A 36 -4.05 5.37 -1.04
CA ILE A 36 -3.13 5.07 0.08
C ILE A 36 -3.06 6.30 0.98
N SER A 37 -4.03 6.45 1.87
CA SER A 37 -4.25 7.68 2.65
C SER A 37 -4.39 7.48 4.16
N GLU A 38 -4.19 6.26 4.66
CA GLU A 38 -4.11 5.95 6.08
C GLU A 38 -3.13 4.82 6.38
N ALA A 39 -2.79 4.64 7.66
CA ALA A 39 -2.00 3.49 8.08
C ALA A 39 -2.81 2.19 7.86
N PRO A 40 -2.16 1.09 7.44
CA PRO A 40 -2.84 -0.19 7.31
C PRO A 40 -3.33 -0.68 8.67
N TYR A 41 -4.48 -1.36 8.67
CA TYR A 41 -5.06 -2.02 9.83
C TYR A 41 -5.40 -3.49 9.50
N ASP A 42 -5.64 -4.28 10.55
CA ASP A 42 -5.99 -5.69 10.40
C ASP A 42 -7.33 -5.84 9.65
N GLY A 43 -7.34 -6.62 8.57
CA GLY A 43 -8.52 -6.77 7.69
C GLY A 43 -8.63 -5.78 6.53
N ILE A 44 -7.77 -4.75 6.42
CA ILE A 44 -7.87 -3.73 5.35
C ILE A 44 -7.86 -4.34 3.94
N THR A 45 -7.13 -5.44 3.72
CA THR A 45 -7.08 -6.09 2.41
C THR A 45 -8.40 -6.77 2.06
N ASP A 46 -9.12 -7.28 3.05
CA ASP A 46 -10.41 -7.92 2.82
C ASP A 46 -11.48 -6.85 2.60
N ASP A 47 -11.43 -5.75 3.34
CA ASP A 47 -12.32 -4.61 3.09
C ASP A 47 -12.14 -4.00 1.69
N ILE A 48 -10.91 -3.97 1.16
CA ILE A 48 -10.65 -3.55 -0.22
C ILE A 48 -11.22 -4.56 -1.24
N ARG A 49 -10.97 -5.86 -1.03
CA ARG A 49 -11.41 -6.92 -1.97
C ARG A 49 -12.92 -7.14 -1.96
N GLU A 50 -13.56 -6.93 -0.81
CA GLU A 50 -14.99 -7.15 -0.57
C GLU A 50 -15.81 -5.85 -0.72
N GLU A 51 -15.23 -4.84 -1.39
CA GLU A 51 -15.90 -3.57 -1.76
C GLU A 51 -16.47 -2.78 -0.56
N ARG A 52 -15.83 -2.91 0.62
CA ARG A 52 -16.20 -2.18 1.85
C ARG A 52 -15.34 -0.96 2.14
N TYR A 53 -14.26 -0.75 1.38
CA TYR A 53 -13.31 0.33 1.62
C TYR A 53 -13.50 1.54 0.71
N PHE A 54 -13.82 1.31 -0.57
CA PHE A 54 -13.99 2.36 -1.58
C PHE A 54 -15.45 2.46 -2.06
N ASP A 55 -15.90 3.67 -2.36
CA ASP A 55 -17.19 3.94 -3.00
C ASP A 55 -17.11 3.77 -4.54
N GLU A 56 -18.23 4.05 -5.23
CA GLU A 56 -18.34 3.95 -6.70
C GLU A 56 -17.38 4.87 -7.48
N ASN A 57 -16.85 5.93 -6.84
CA ASN A 57 -15.88 6.85 -7.43
C ASN A 57 -14.44 6.55 -6.99
N TYR A 58 -14.23 5.38 -6.40
CA TYR A 58 -12.96 4.94 -5.83
C TYR A 58 -12.44 5.88 -4.72
N ARG A 59 -13.34 6.46 -3.93
CA ARG A 59 -13.03 7.30 -2.76
C ARG A 59 -13.27 6.52 -1.48
N ARG A 60 -12.54 6.83 -0.41
CA ARG A 60 -12.70 6.13 0.86
C ARG A 60 -14.08 6.39 1.45
N ILE A 61 -14.77 5.32 1.85
CA ILE A 61 -16.08 5.41 2.50
C ILE A 61 -15.96 6.05 3.89
N ASN A 62 -14.92 5.68 4.66
CA ASN A 62 -14.71 6.14 6.04
C ASN A 62 -13.48 7.06 6.12
N LYS A 63 -13.66 8.33 5.77
CA LYS A 63 -12.62 9.37 5.80
C LYS A 63 -12.61 10.18 7.09
#